data_AF-K3ZF41-F1
#
_entry.id   AF-K3ZF41-F1
#
_cell.length_a   1.000
_cell.length_b   1.000
_cell.length_c   1.000
_cell.angle_alpha   90.00
_cell.angle_beta   90.00
_cell.angle_gamma   90.00
#
_symmetry.space_group_name_H-M   'P 1'
#
loop_
_entity.id
_entity.type
_entity.pdbx_description
1 polymer ?
#
loop_
_entity_poly.entity_id
_entity_poly.type
_entity_poly.pdbx_seq_one_letter_code
_entity_poly.pdbx_strand_id
1 'polypeptide(L)'
;MQETEEAIADSGRFTTLQRWNTHEHNMGTAGYARKQAQWVEEDNQLTALGIHNPWDDFHEGRPRNWLQGRSRLEVNEGVAEIKWNKDLTLKLAEDIKEKNAHAES
;
A
#
# COMPACT_ATOMS: atom_id res chain seq x y z
N MET A 1 19.38 -30.39 18.53
CA MET A 1 18.51 -29.51 19.35
C MET A 1 17.09 -29.98 19.13
N GLN A 2 16.35 -30.31 20.18
CA GLN A 2 14.89 -30.50 20.09
C GLN A 2 14.23 -29.18 20.44
N GLU A 3 13.29 -28.74 19.60
CA GLU A 3 12.46 -27.56 19.88
C GLU A 3 11.44 -27.90 20.99
N THR A 4 11.16 -26.94 21.86
CA THR A 4 10.20 -27.12 22.95
C THR A 4 8.77 -27.12 22.42
N GLU A 5 7.84 -27.77 23.13
CA GLU A 5 6.42 -27.75 22.78
C GLU A 5 5.85 -26.31 22.68
N GLU A 6 6.35 -25.42 23.53
CA GLU A 6 6.02 -23.98 23.50
C GLU A 6 6.48 -23.30 22.20
N ALA A 7 7.71 -23.58 21.73
CA ALA A 7 8.23 -23.04 20.47
C ALA A 7 7.43 -23.56 19.25
N ILE A 8 6.99 -24.82 19.28
CA ILE A 8 6.14 -25.40 18.24
C ILE A 8 4.77 -24.71 18.23
N ALA A 9 4.15 -24.52 19.39
CA ALA A 9 2.85 -23.84 19.50
C ALA A 9 2.92 -22.39 19.00
N ASP A 10 3.96 -21.64 19.39
CA ASP A 10 4.18 -20.27 18.93
C ASP A 10 4.42 -20.21 17.42
N SER A 11 5.25 -21.10 16.86
CA SER A 11 5.47 -21.16 15.41
C SER A 11 4.18 -21.43 14.62
N GLY A 12 3.29 -22.28 15.15
CA GLY A 12 1.97 -22.53 14.57
C GLY A 12 1.06 -21.29 14.59
N ARG A 13 1.09 -20.53 15.69
CA ARG A 13 0.36 -19.26 15.82
C ARG A 13 0.84 -18.24 14.80
N PHE A 14 2.16 -18.04 14.67
CA PHE A 14 2.73 -17.09 13.71
C PHE A 14 2.47 -17.51 12.26
N THR A 15 2.54 -18.81 11.95
CA THR A 15 2.19 -19.33 10.61
C THR A 15 0.73 -19.02 10.26
N THR A 16 -0.18 -19.17 11.22
CA THR A 16 -1.60 -18.86 11.01
C THR A 16 -1.81 -17.37 10.75
N LEU A 17 -1.19 -16.50 11.56
CA LEU A 17 -1.25 -15.05 11.37
C LEU A 17 -0.69 -14.62 10.01
N GLN A 18 0.41 -15.24 9.56
CA GLN A 18 1.02 -14.95 8.26
C GLN A 18 0.07 -15.26 7.10
N ARG A 19 -0.70 -16.36 7.17
CA ARG A 19 -1.66 -16.74 6.11
C ARG A 19 -2.76 -15.69 5.89
N TRP A 20 -3.04 -14.85 6.89
CA TRP A 20 -4.07 -13.83 6.81
C TRP A 20 -3.55 -12.55 6.16
N ASN A 21 -2.22 -12.45 5.94
CA ASN A 21 -1.60 -11.33 5.25
C ASN A 21 -1.64 -11.56 3.72
N THR A 22 -2.82 -11.35 3.14
CA THR A 22 -3.09 -11.56 1.70
C THR A 22 -2.64 -10.39 0.81
N HIS A 23 -2.28 -9.25 1.41
CA HIS A 23 -1.92 -8.03 0.70
C HIS A 23 -0.43 -7.72 0.84
N GLU A 24 0.36 -8.18 -0.13
CA GLU A 24 1.82 -7.99 -0.17
C GLU A 24 2.22 -6.52 -0.17
N HIS A 25 3.12 -6.15 0.75
CA HIS A 25 3.64 -4.80 0.89
C HIS A 25 5.08 -4.67 0.37
N ASN A 26 5.49 -3.46 -0.04
CA ASN A 26 6.80 -3.16 -0.61
C ASN A 26 7.66 -2.24 0.29
N MET A 27 7.37 -2.22 1.60
CA MET A 27 8.04 -1.33 2.56
C MET A 27 9.48 -1.74 2.90
N GLY A 28 9.83 -3.04 2.77
CA GLY A 28 11.13 -3.56 3.20
C GLY A 28 11.43 -3.23 4.68
N THR A 29 12.72 -3.09 5.01
CA THR A 29 13.18 -2.65 6.35
C THR A 29 12.98 -1.16 6.62
N ALA A 30 12.63 -0.39 5.60
CA ALA A 30 12.50 1.06 5.66
C ALA A 30 11.27 1.52 6.47
N GLY A 31 10.23 0.69 6.52
CA GLY A 31 8.96 1.00 7.18
C GLY A 31 8.26 2.24 6.60
N TYR A 32 7.22 2.72 7.31
CA TYR A 32 6.42 3.85 6.85
C TYR A 32 7.16 5.18 6.89
N ALA A 33 7.99 5.43 7.89
CA ALA A 33 8.64 6.74 8.06
C ALA A 33 9.51 7.11 6.84
N ARG A 34 10.33 6.17 6.36
CA ARG A 34 11.18 6.41 5.19
C ARG A 34 10.38 6.38 3.89
N LYS A 35 9.33 5.55 3.81
CA LYS A 35 8.46 5.47 2.63
C LYS A 35 7.62 6.72 2.42
N GLN A 36 7.14 7.35 3.49
CA GLN A 36 6.43 8.63 3.40
C GLN A 36 7.29 9.72 2.77
N ALA A 37 8.56 9.84 3.18
CA ALA A 37 9.47 10.80 2.56
C ALA A 37 9.67 10.52 1.05
N GLN A 38 9.75 9.25 0.66
CA GLN A 38 9.81 8.85 -0.74
C GLN A 38 8.53 9.25 -1.50
N TRP A 39 7.35 8.97 -0.94
CA TRP A 39 6.07 9.29 -1.58
C TRP A 39 5.85 10.80 -1.73
N VAL A 40 6.27 11.60 -0.75
CA VAL A 40 6.23 13.07 -0.83
C VAL A 40 7.13 13.57 -1.97
N GLU A 41 8.32 12.99 -2.14
CA GLU A 41 9.20 13.32 -3.26
C GLU A 41 8.57 12.95 -4.61
N GLU A 42 7.94 11.77 -4.70
CA GLU A 42 7.21 11.34 -5.91
C GLU A 42 6.06 12.29 -6.25
N ASP A 43 5.26 12.71 -5.27
CA ASP A 43 4.18 13.69 -5.46
C ASP A 43 4.71 15.06 -5.92
N ASN A 44 5.83 15.52 -5.35
CA ASN A 44 6.50 16.76 -5.77
C ASN A 44 7.01 16.66 -7.22
N GLN A 45 7.56 15.51 -7.62
CA GLN A 45 8.03 15.27 -8.97
C GLN A 45 6.87 15.31 -9.98
N LEU A 46 5.74 14.67 -9.66
CA LEU A 46 4.54 14.75 -10.50
C LEU A 46 4.06 16.20 -10.66
N THR A 47 4.03 16.95 -9.56
CA THR A 47 3.64 18.37 -9.55
C THR A 47 4.58 19.21 -10.43
N ALA A 48 5.89 18.98 -10.31
CA ALA A 48 6.89 19.70 -11.12
C ALA A 48 6.78 19.37 -12.62
N LEU A 49 6.36 18.16 -12.97
CA LEU A 49 6.11 17.73 -14.35
C LEU A 49 4.72 18.16 -14.88
N GLY A 50 3.86 18.73 -14.04
CA GLY A 50 2.48 19.06 -14.39
C GLY A 50 1.60 17.82 -14.64
N ILE A 51 2.01 16.66 -14.12
CA ILE A 51 1.29 15.39 -14.26
C ILE A 51 0.30 15.27 -13.11
N HIS A 52 -0.93 14.87 -13.42
CA HIS A 52 -1.93 14.60 -12.40
C HIS A 52 -1.51 13.44 -11.49
N ASN A 53 -1.71 13.59 -10.19
CA ASN A 53 -1.35 12.56 -9.22
C ASN A 53 -2.53 11.61 -8.97
N PRO A 54 -2.44 10.33 -9.33
CA PRO A 54 -3.52 9.37 -9.13
C PRO A 54 -3.83 9.11 -7.64
N TRP A 55 -2.98 9.58 -6.73
CA TRP A 55 -3.24 9.52 -5.30
C TRP A 55 -4.21 10.59 -4.79
N ASP A 56 -4.48 11.65 -5.56
CA ASP A 56 -5.46 12.69 -5.23
C ASP A 56 -6.89 12.14 -5.18
N ASP A 57 -7.15 11.01 -5.84
CA ASP A 57 -8.43 10.29 -5.80
C ASP A 57 -8.73 9.63 -4.43
N PHE A 58 -7.77 9.65 -3.50
CA PHE A 58 -7.91 9.01 -2.19
C PHE A 58 -7.75 10.04 -1.09
N HIS A 59 -8.60 9.95 -0.05
CA HIS A 59 -8.43 10.79 1.14
C HIS A 59 -7.04 10.63 1.77
N GLU A 60 -6.48 11.77 2.15
CA GLU A 60 -5.20 11.83 2.82
C GLU A 60 -5.19 11.06 4.14
N GLY A 61 -4.01 10.56 4.52
CA GLY A 61 -3.78 9.90 5.80
C GLY A 61 -3.61 8.39 5.71
N ARG A 62 -4.13 7.67 6.70
CA ARG A 62 -3.80 6.26 6.94
C ARG A 62 -4.23 5.31 5.79
N PRO A 63 -5.43 5.45 5.18
CA PRO A 63 -5.83 4.58 4.07
C PRO A 63 -4.92 4.71 2.85
N ARG A 64 -4.61 5.95 2.44
CA ARG A 64 -3.67 6.24 1.34
C ARG A 64 -2.29 5.64 1.60
N ASN A 65 -1.72 5.87 2.78
CA ASN A 65 -0.42 5.29 3.15
C ASN A 65 -0.42 3.75 3.10
N TRP A 66 -1.52 3.12 3.52
CA TRP A 66 -1.65 1.66 3.49
C TRP A 66 -1.66 1.12 2.06
N LEU A 67 -2.32 1.82 1.14
CA LEU A 67 -2.37 1.52 -0.29
C LEU A 67 -1.01 1.75 -0.98
N GLN A 68 -0.36 2.90 -0.72
CA GLN A 68 0.97 3.23 -1.24
C GLN A 68 2.02 2.19 -0.84
N GLY A 69 1.92 1.64 0.37
CA GLY A 69 2.78 0.55 0.84
C GLY A 69 2.57 -0.78 0.10
N ARG A 70 1.60 -0.89 -0.79
CA ARG A 70 1.19 -2.11 -1.51
C ARG A 70 1.07 -1.90 -3.03
N SER A 71 1.62 -0.79 -3.50
CA SER A 71 1.62 -0.42 -4.91
C SER A 71 2.93 0.26 -5.28
N ARG A 72 3.11 0.48 -6.58
CA ARG A 72 4.19 1.29 -7.13
C ARG A 72 3.56 2.35 -8.02
N LEU A 73 4.13 3.55 -7.98
CA LEU A 73 3.79 4.59 -8.93
C LEU A 73 4.68 4.38 -10.18
N GLU A 74 4.07 4.28 -11.35
CA GLU A 74 4.78 4.26 -12.63
C GLU A 74 4.35 5.49 -13.43
N VAL A 75 5.32 6.20 -14.01
CA VAL A 75 5.05 7.36 -14.87
C VAL A 75 5.44 6.98 -16.29
N ASN A 76 4.46 6.88 -17.18
CA ASN A 76 4.64 6.51 -18.58
C ASN A 76 4.05 7.61 -19.47
N GLU A 77 4.83 8.13 -20.41
CA GLU A 77 4.37 9.10 -21.42
C GLU A 77 3.63 10.33 -20.85
N GLY A 78 3.98 10.77 -19.64
CA GLY A 78 3.34 11.91 -18.99
C GLY A 78 2.05 11.57 -18.22
N VAL A 79 1.74 10.29 -18.06
CA VAL A 79 0.63 9.77 -17.25
C VAL A 79 1.19 9.00 -16.07
N ALA A 80 0.71 9.30 -14.86
CA ALA A 80 1.07 8.59 -13.65
C ALA A 80 -0.01 7.55 -13.31
N GLU A 81 0.41 6.30 -13.13
CA GLU A 81 -0.47 5.16 -12.87
C GLU A 81 -0.04 4.39 -11.62
N ILE A 82 -1.02 3.88 -10.87
CA ILE A 82 -0.78 3.05 -9.69
C ILE A 82 -0.78 1.58 -10.09
N LYS A 83 0.37 0.93 -9.96
CA LYS A 83 0.53 -0.50 -10.16
C LYS A 83 0.41 -1.26 -8.86
N TRP A 84 -0.64 -2.08 -8.74
CA TRP A 84 -0.92 -2.85 -7.54
C TRP A 84 -0.13 -4.16 -7.50
N ASN A 85 0.38 -4.53 -6.32
CA ASN A 85 1.09 -5.81 -6.15
C ASN A 85 0.15 -7.02 -6.28
N LYS A 86 -1.13 -6.87 -5.94
CA LYS A 86 -2.16 -7.91 -6.00
C LYS A 86 -3.49 -7.33 -6.49
N ASP A 87 -4.23 -8.15 -7.23
CA ASP A 87 -5.60 -7.88 -7.68
C ASP A 87 -6.56 -7.58 -6.51
N LEU A 88 -6.39 -8.27 -5.38
CA LEU A 88 -7.19 -8.02 -4.17
C LEU A 88 -6.98 -6.60 -3.61
N THR A 89 -5.78 -6.03 -3.76
CA THR A 89 -5.50 -4.66 -3.33
C THR A 89 -6.10 -3.65 -4.29
N LEU A 90 -6.11 -3.93 -5.60
CA LEU A 90 -6.80 -3.11 -6.60
C LEU A 90 -8.31 -3.04 -6.28
N LYS A 91 -8.96 -4.19 -6.10
CA LYS A 91 -10.40 -4.26 -5.76
C LYS A 91 -10.75 -3.46 -4.51
N LEU A 92 -9.91 -3.54 -3.48
CA LEU A 92 -10.08 -2.76 -2.26
C LEU A 92 -9.90 -1.25 -2.51
N ALA A 93 -8.93 -0.87 -3.34
CA ALA A 93 -8.72 0.53 -3.70
C ALA A 93 -9.93 1.11 -4.45
N GLU A 94 -10.51 0.33 -5.38
CA GLU A 94 -11.74 0.72 -6.11
C GLU A 94 -12.94 0.86 -5.16
N ASP A 95 -13.15 -0.09 -4.24
CA ASP A 95 -14.19 -0.01 -3.22
C ASP A 95 -14.02 1.22 -2.30
N ILE A 96 -12.78 1.58 -1.94
CA ILE A 96 -12.47 2.80 -1.19
C ILE A 96 -12.85 4.04 -2.01
N LYS A 97 -12.50 4.10 -3.31
CA LYS A 97 -12.89 5.23 -4.18
C LYS A 97 -14.41 5.38 -4.27
N GLU A 98 -15.12 4.28 -4.49
CA GLU A 98 -16.59 4.29 -4.59
C GLU A 98 -17.25 4.77 -3.30
N LYS A 99 -16.79 4.26 -2.14
CA LYS A 99 -17.31 4.69 -0.83
C LYS A 99 -17.03 6.15 -0.52
N ASN A 100 -15.87 6.67 -0.94
CA ASN A 100 -15.56 8.09 -0.77
C ASN A 100 -16.51 8.96 -1.62
N ALA A 101 -16.73 8.60 -2.89
CA ALA A 101 -17.65 9.33 -3.77
C ALA A 101 -19.09 9.37 -3.22
N HIS A 102 -19.53 8.30 -2.53
CA HIS A 102 -20.84 8.25 -1.89
C HIS A 102 -20.92 8.99 -0.55
N ALA A 103 -19.80 9.19 0.15
CA ALA A 103 -19.78 9.93 1.42
C ALA A 103 -19.81 11.46 1.22
N GLU A 104 -19.50 11.95 0.02
CA GLU A 104 -19.51 13.36 -0.36
C GLU A 104 -20.82 13.81 -1.05
N SER A 105 -21.84 12.94 -1.15
CA SER A 105 -23.20 13.24 -1.64
C SER A 105 -24.21 13.40 -0.50
#